data_AF-A0A7Y6NRQ8-F1
#
_entry.id   AF-A0A7Y6NRQ8-F1
#
_cell.length_a   1.000
_cell.length_b   1.000
_cell.length_c   1.000
_cell.angle_alpha   90.00
_cell.angle_beta   90.00
_cell.angle_gamma   90.00
#
_symmetry.space_group_name_H-M   'P 1'
#
loop_
_entity.id
_entity.type
_entity.pdbx_description
1 polymer ?
#
loop_
_entity_poly.entity_id
_entity_poly.type
_entity_poly.pdbx_seq_one_letter_code
_entity_poly.pdbx_strand_id
1 'polypeptide(L)' 'MKHMQAVALLFAVVGIACEAFAYWGLSTASGRLAFDEMAGIVPFATGVSGAVLIAFAALLYWLATRRRS' A
#
# COMPACT_ATOMS: atom_id res chain seq x y z
N MET A 1 -13.62 -10.52 15.81
CA MET A 1 -12.49 -9.58 16.01
C MET A 1 -11.18 -10.05 15.38
N LYS A 2 -10.77 -11.32 15.54
CA LYS A 2 -9.55 -11.86 14.90
C LYS A 2 -9.51 -11.66 13.37
N HIS A 3 -10.65 -11.80 12.69
CA HIS A 3 -10.76 -11.57 11.24
C HIS A 3 -10.47 -10.12 10.84
N MET A 4 -10.94 -9.11 11.59
CA MET A 4 -10.66 -7.70 11.26
C MET A 4 -9.17 -7.37 11.39
N GLN A 5 -8.50 -7.94 12.40
CA GLN A 5 -7.06 -7.75 12.58
C GLN A 5 -6.25 -8.46 11.49
N ALA A 6 -6.67 -9.66 11.07
CA ALA A 6 -6.06 -10.37 9.95
C ALA A 6 -6.21 -9.60 8.63
N VAL A 7 -7.40 -9.04 8.35
CA VAL A 7 -7.63 -8.21 7.15
C VAL A 7 -6.82 -6.91 7.22
N ALA A 8 -6.75 -6.26 8.39
CA ALA A 8 -5.91 -5.07 8.57
C ALA A 8 -4.43 -5.38 8.30
N LEU A 9 -3.92 -6.51 8.82
CA LEU A 9 -2.55 -6.94 8.57
C LEU A 9 -2.31 -7.23 7.09
N LEU A 10 -3.25 -7.90 6.42
CA LEU A 10 -3.16 -8.18 4.99
C LEU A 10 -3.07 -6.89 4.16
N PHE A 11 -3.95 -5.93 4.43
CA PHE A 11 -3.93 -4.63 3.72
C PHE A 11 -2.66 -3.84 4.01
N ALA A 12 -2.14 -3.87 5.23
CA ALA A 12 -0.87 -3.24 5.55
C ALA A 12 0.28 -3.85 4.74
N VAL A 13 0.38 -5.18 4.69
CA VAL A 13 1.45 -5.88 3.97
C VAL A 13 1.37 -5.62 2.46
N VAL A 14 0.18 -5.74 1.87
CA VAL A 14 -0.02 -5.45 0.44
C VAL A 14 0.28 -3.98 0.14
N GLY A 15 -0.19 -3.06 0.98
CA GLY A 15 0.07 -1.64 0.82
C GLY A 15 1.55 -1.29 0.88
N ILE A 16 2.31 -1.88 1.83
CA ILE A 16 3.77 -1.70 1.91
C ILE A 16 4.47 -2.24 0.66
N ALA A 17 4.03 -3.38 0.13
CA ALA A 17 4.58 -3.92 -1.11
C ALA A 17 4.32 -2.99 -2.31
N CYS A 18 3.13 -2.39 -2.39
CA CYS A 18 2.80 -1.38 -3.39
C CYS A 18 3.69 -0.13 -3.27
N GLU A 19 3.94 0.36 -2.06
CA GLU A 19 4.85 1.50 -1.83
C GLU A 19 6.29 1.16 -2.22
N ALA A 20 6.77 -0.04 -1.88
CA ALA A 20 8.10 -0.49 -2.29
C ALA A 20 8.23 -0.56 -3.82
N PHE A 21 7.21 -1.06 -4.50
CA PHE A 21 7.15 -1.06 -5.96
C PHE A 21 7.08 0.35 -6.55
N ALA A 22 6.27 1.24 -5.97
CA ALA A 22 6.15 2.63 -6.42
C ALA A 22 7.48 3.39 -6.26
N TYR A 23 8.14 3.25 -5.11
CA TYR A 23 9.47 3.80 -4.86
C TYR A 23 10.47 3.27 -5.88
N TRP A 24 10.50 1.95 -6.10
CA TRP A 24 11.39 1.38 -7.11
C TRP A 24 11.12 1.94 -8.51
N GLY A 25 9.85 1.92 -8.95
CA GLY A 25 9.43 2.35 -10.28
C GLY A 25 9.62 3.84 -10.57
N LEU A 26 9.50 4.71 -9.55
CA LEU A 26 9.62 6.16 -9.72
C LEU A 26 11.02 6.69 -9.38
N SER A 27 11.64 6.17 -8.34
CA SER A 27 12.87 6.73 -7.77
C SER A 27 14.14 6.10 -8.34
N THR A 28 14.10 4.87 -8.85
CA THR A 28 15.29 4.20 -9.41
C THR A 28 15.40 4.34 -10.93
N ALA A 29 16.63 4.35 -11.45
CA ALA A 29 16.85 4.42 -12.90
C ALA A 29 16.29 3.20 -13.65
N SER A 30 16.49 1.99 -13.10
CA SER A 30 15.96 0.76 -13.70
C SER A 30 14.44 0.71 -13.68
N GLY A 31 13.80 1.18 -12.60
CA GLY A 31 12.34 1.28 -12.53
C GLY A 31 11.77 2.30 -13.50
N ARG A 32 12.37 3.49 -13.61
CA ARG A 32 11.92 4.50 -14.58
C ARG A 32 12.04 4.02 -16.01
N LEU A 33 13.16 3.38 -16.37
CA LEU A 33 13.34 2.79 -17.70
C LEU A 33 12.28 1.72 -18.03
N ALA A 34 11.84 0.95 -17.03
CA ALA A 34 10.81 -0.07 -17.21
C ALA A 34 9.39 0.49 -17.42
N PHE A 35 9.11 1.72 -16.96
CA PHE A 35 7.78 2.36 -17.04
C PHE A 35 7.82 3.74 -17.72
N ASP A 36 8.83 3.99 -18.55
CA ASP A 36 9.06 5.29 -19.20
C ASP A 36 7.95 5.63 -20.20
N GLU A 37 7.41 4.60 -20.87
CA GLU A 37 6.37 4.73 -21.91
C GLU A 37 5.08 5.40 -21.43
N MET A 38 4.80 5.41 -20.13
CA MET A 38 3.60 6.04 -19.55
C MET A 38 3.94 7.11 -18.50
N ALA A 39 5.12 7.72 -18.57
CA ALA A 39 5.61 8.70 -17.60
C ALA A 39 5.53 8.21 -16.14
N GLY A 40 5.71 6.91 -15.91
CA GLY A 40 5.65 6.32 -14.57
C GLY A 40 4.25 6.28 -13.93
N ILE A 41 3.16 6.42 -14.69
CA ILE A 41 1.80 6.44 -14.13
C ILE A 41 1.42 5.16 -13.40
N VAL A 42 1.93 4.00 -13.85
CA VAL A 42 1.67 2.69 -13.22
C VAL A 42 2.31 2.62 -11.82
N PRO A 43 3.63 2.86 -11.65
CA PRO A 43 4.22 3.02 -10.32
C PRO A 43 3.51 4.04 -9.44
N PHE A 44 3.13 5.20 -9.98
CA PHE A 44 2.45 6.25 -9.22
C PHE A 44 1.07 5.82 -8.72
N ALA A 45 0.21 5.31 -9.61
CA ALA A 45 -1.12 4.81 -9.24
C ALA A 45 -1.04 3.65 -8.24
N THR A 46 -0.01 2.80 -8.39
CA THR A 46 0.26 1.72 -7.43
C THR A 46 0.64 2.26 -6.06
N GLY A 47 1.48 3.29 -5.99
CA GLY A 47 1.82 3.98 -4.74
C GLY A 47 0.60 4.60 -4.07
N VAL A 48 -0.20 5.39 -4.80
CA VAL A 48 -1.45 5.96 -4.27
C VAL A 48 -2.38 4.88 -3.71
N SER A 49 -2.52 3.75 -4.43
CA SER A 49 -3.33 2.62 -3.97
C SER A 49 -2.75 1.97 -2.71
N GLY A 50 -1.41 1.85 -2.63
CA GLY A 50 -0.69 1.39 -1.45
C GLY A 50 -0.96 2.25 -0.22
N ALA A 51 -0.82 3.57 -0.34
CA ALA A 51 -1.11 4.53 0.72
C ALA A 51 -2.55 4.40 1.23
N VAL A 52 -3.53 4.25 0.33
CA VAL A 52 -4.94 4.03 0.69
C VAL A 52 -5.11 2.72 1.46
N LEU A 53 -4.48 1.63 1.02
CA LEU A 53 -4.53 0.34 1.73
C LEU A 53 -3.94 0.43 3.13
N ILE A 54 -2.80 1.12 3.31
CA ILE A 54 -2.18 1.32 4.62
C ILE A 54 -3.07 2.17 5.53
N ALA A 55 -3.65 3.25 5.01
CA ALA A 55 -4.58 4.08 5.77
C ALA A 55 -5.82 3.29 6.20
N PHE A 56 -6.37 2.45 5.31
CA PHE A 56 -7.52 1.61 5.63
C PHE A 56 -7.16 0.50 6.64
N ALA A 57 -5.97 -0.09 6.54
CA ALA A 57 -5.45 -1.03 7.52
C ALA A 57 -5.36 -0.39 8.92
N ALA A 58 -4.81 0.81 9.02
CA ALA A 58 -4.70 1.55 10.28
C ALA A 58 -6.09 1.83 10.89
N LEU A 59 -7.04 2.26 10.05
CA LEU A 59 -8.43 2.49 10.47
C LEU A 59 -9.10 1.20 10.99
N LEU A 60 -8.98 0.10 10.24
CA LEU A 60 -9.56 -1.19 10.62
C LEU A 60 -8.96 -1.71 11.94
N TYR A 61 -7.64 -1.57 12.11
CA TYR A 61 -6.96 -1.95 13.34
C TYR A 61 -7.47 -1.13 14.53
N TRP A 62 -7.58 0.19 14.37
CA TRP A 62 -8.11 1.10 15.39
C TRP A 62 -9.58 0.80 15.76
N LEU A 63 -10.43 0.52 14.78
CA LEU A 63 -11.81 0.11 15.04
C LEU A 63 -11.87 -1.24 15.78
N ALA A 64 -10.99 -2.17 15.44
CA ALA A 64 -10.92 -3.48 16.10
C ALA A 64 -10.44 -3.37 17.56
N THR A 65 -9.54 -2.43 17.88
CA THR A 65 -9.11 -2.19 19.27
C THR A 65 -10.18 -1.48 20.09
N ARG A 66 -10.90 -0.51 19.51
CA ARG A 66 -12.00 0.18 20.19
C ARG A 66 -13.17 -0.72 20.56
N ARG A 67 -13.49 -1.72 19.73
CA ARG A 67 -14.56 -2.70 20.01
C ARG A 67 -14.19 -3.76 21.05
N ARG A 68 -12.92 -3.81 21.44
CA ARG A 68 -12.39 -4.78 22.41
C ARG A 68 -12.31 -4.20 23.83
N SER A 69 -12.38 -2.87 23.96
CA SER A 69 -12.43 -2.13 25.22
C SER A 69 -13.87 -1.87 25.64
#